data_AF-L1MMN1-F1
#
_entry.id   AF-L1MMN1-F1
#
_cell.length_a   1.000
_cell.length_b   1.000
_cell.length_c   1.000
_cell.angle_alpha   90.00
_cell.angle_beta   90.00
_cell.angle_gamma   90.00
#
_symmetry.space_group_name_H-M   'P 1'
#
loop_
_entity.id
_entity.type
_entity.pdbx_description
1 polymer ?
#
loop_
_entity_poly.entity_id
_entity_poly.type
_entity_poly.pdbx_seq_one_letter_code
_entity_poly.pdbx_strand_id
1 'polypeptide(L)'
;MEQRVLGELYVQAFNNRGRMAYINLDVDSDEQRRVQRLNERTADVVVGCTGELLQQMNPARAKELSEKYVAAKESGDVDPNSGEWRDRVYKEMVKSLPGSMMATDPSNATGCEQYSGPELPQNIVPIYRKPILNRNDRQVLNNVDGLLTTSDLSELSAEAEKQSSVSAVVIPFIEKNDL
;
A
#
# COMPACT_ATOMS: atom_id res chain seq x y z
N MET A 1 9.39 11.34 1.08
CA MET A 1 9.83 10.51 2.24
C MET A 1 8.92 9.32 2.47
N GLU A 2 7.60 9.50 2.46
CA GLU A 2 6.56 8.48 2.71
C GLU A 2 6.88 7.06 2.23
N GLN A 3 7.22 6.88 0.94
CA GLN A 3 7.50 5.55 0.38
C GLN A 3 8.69 4.84 1.04
N ARG A 4 9.69 5.59 1.53
CA ARG A 4 10.82 5.03 2.29
C ARG A 4 10.39 4.59 3.68
N VAL A 5 9.53 5.37 4.34
CA VAL A 5 8.95 5.02 5.65
C VAL A 5 8.07 3.78 5.53
N LEU A 6 7.18 3.71 4.53
CA LEU A 6 6.37 2.52 4.27
C LEU A 6 7.23 1.29 4.03
N GLY A 7 8.24 1.38 3.16
CA GLY A 7 9.16 0.27 2.91
C GLY A 7 9.85 -0.22 4.18
N GLU A 8 10.32 0.71 5.02
CA GLU A 8 10.99 0.39 6.28
C GLU A 8 10.02 -0.24 7.29
N LEU A 9 8.77 0.24 7.40
CA LEU A 9 7.76 -0.33 8.29
C LEU A 9 7.55 -1.82 8.02
N TYR A 10 7.34 -2.22 6.76
CA TYR A 10 7.16 -3.63 6.43
C TYR A 10 8.45 -4.44 6.60
N VAL A 11 9.62 -3.88 6.27
CA VAL A 11 10.90 -4.58 6.45
C VAL A 11 11.18 -4.85 7.92
N GLN A 12 10.99 -3.85 8.78
CA GLN A 12 11.22 -4.00 10.21
C GLN A 12 10.19 -4.94 10.85
N ALA A 13 8.92 -4.88 10.46
CA ALA A 13 7.90 -5.82 10.92
C ALA A 13 8.25 -7.28 10.54
N PHE A 14 8.74 -7.53 9.33
CA PHE A 14 9.22 -8.87 8.94
C PHE A 14 10.44 -9.30 9.76
N ASN A 15 11.44 -8.42 9.89
CA ASN A 15 12.66 -8.72 10.62
C ASN A 15 12.40 -9.03 12.09
N ASN A 16 11.48 -8.30 12.74
CA ASN A 16 11.08 -8.55 14.13
C ASN A 16 10.44 -9.93 14.33
N ARG A 17 9.86 -10.51 13.27
CA ARG A 17 9.27 -11.86 13.24
C ARG A 17 10.24 -12.94 12.76
N GLY A 18 11.53 -12.61 12.62
CA GLY A 18 12.56 -13.55 12.16
C GLY A 18 12.50 -13.86 10.67
N ARG A 19 11.74 -13.08 9.88
CA ARG A 19 11.68 -13.17 8.42
C ARG A 19 12.58 -12.09 7.84
N MET A 20 13.73 -12.47 7.29
CA MET A 20 14.62 -11.48 6.68
C MET A 20 13.94 -10.79 5.50
N ALA A 21 13.89 -9.46 5.54
CA ALA A 21 13.40 -8.61 4.46
C ALA A 21 14.37 -7.43 4.24
N TYR A 22 14.37 -6.91 3.02
CA TYR A 22 15.18 -5.75 2.64
C TYR A 22 14.41 -4.88 1.65
N ILE A 23 14.64 -3.56 1.71
CA ILE A 23 14.03 -2.64 0.76
C ILE A 23 14.86 -2.65 -0.52
N ASN A 24 14.21 -2.93 -1.64
CA ASN A 24 14.77 -2.65 -2.96
C ASN A 24 14.16 -1.33 -3.48
N LEU A 25 14.79 -0.22 -3.09
CA LEU A 25 14.48 1.12 -3.59
C LEU A 25 14.99 1.24 -5.01
N ASP A 26 14.08 1.11 -5.97
CA ASP A 26 14.37 1.42 -7.36
C ASP A 26 14.14 2.93 -7.57
N VAL A 27 15.24 3.68 -7.49
CA VAL A 27 15.26 5.16 -7.51
C VAL A 27 14.83 5.71 -8.89
N ASP A 28 14.83 4.87 -9.92
CA ASP A 28 14.46 5.20 -11.30
C ASP A 28 13.11 4.56 -11.72
N SER A 29 12.42 3.84 -10.82
CA SER A 29 11.14 3.23 -11.17
C SER A 29 10.01 4.25 -11.15
N ASP A 30 9.49 4.57 -12.34
CA ASP A 30 8.12 5.06 -12.48
C ASP A 30 7.19 4.19 -11.62
N GLU A 31 6.33 4.81 -10.84
CA GLU A 31 5.30 4.16 -10.02
C GLU A 31 4.53 3.08 -10.81
N GLN A 32 4.40 3.29 -12.12
CA GLN A 32 3.80 2.41 -13.12
C GLN A 32 4.44 1.01 -13.25
N ARG A 33 5.58 0.74 -12.60
CA ARG A 33 6.29 -0.55 -12.70
C ARG A 33 6.09 -1.46 -11.48
N ARG A 34 5.32 -1.07 -10.46
CA ARG A 34 5.12 -1.90 -9.25
C ARG A 34 4.64 -3.32 -9.57
N VAL A 35 3.57 -3.45 -10.34
CA VAL A 35 3.03 -4.76 -10.75
C VAL A 35 4.02 -5.50 -11.66
N GLN A 36 4.72 -4.78 -12.54
CA GLN A 36 5.73 -5.35 -13.43
C GLN A 36 6.88 -6.01 -12.64
N ARG A 37 7.36 -5.40 -11.55
CA ARG A 37 8.43 -5.97 -10.71
C ARG A 37 8.06 -7.31 -10.09
N LEU A 38 6.79 -7.48 -9.70
CA LEU A 38 6.29 -8.78 -9.23
C LEU A 38 6.24 -9.82 -10.37
N ASN A 39 5.86 -9.42 -11.58
CA ASN A 39 5.86 -10.30 -12.75
C ASN A 39 7.27 -10.75 -13.13
N GLU A 40 8.21 -9.81 -13.17
CA GLU A 40 9.62 -10.03 -13.52
C GLU A 40 10.43 -10.66 -12.39
N ARG A 41 9.83 -10.83 -11.20
CA ARG A 41 10.45 -11.42 -10.01
C ARG A 41 11.65 -10.61 -9.50
N THR A 42 11.65 -9.30 -9.76
CA THR A 42 12.62 -8.33 -9.22
C THR A 42 12.16 -7.77 -7.87
N ALA A 43 10.92 -8.09 -7.46
CA ALA A 43 10.39 -7.90 -6.12
C ALA A 43 9.49 -9.09 -5.71
N ASP A 44 9.43 -9.35 -4.40
CA ASP A 44 8.53 -10.34 -3.81
C ASP A 44 7.23 -9.74 -3.28
N VAL A 45 7.34 -8.49 -2.81
CA VAL A 45 6.27 -7.64 -2.30
C VAL A 45 6.46 -6.25 -2.90
N VAL A 46 5.38 -5.63 -3.33
CA VAL A 46 5.34 -4.19 -3.62
C VAL A 46 4.18 -3.56 -2.86
N VAL A 47 4.38 -2.33 -2.42
CA VAL A 47 3.38 -1.53 -1.72
C VAL A 47 2.90 -0.46 -2.70
N GLY A 48 1.58 -0.39 -2.90
CA GLY A 48 0.95 0.64 -3.72
C GLY A 48 -0.39 1.05 -3.12
N CYS A 49 -1.16 1.84 -3.86
CA CYS A 49 -2.49 2.26 -3.41
C CYS A 49 -3.59 1.61 -4.25
N THR A 50 -4.76 1.37 -3.65
CA THR A 50 -5.85 0.61 -4.28
C THR A 50 -6.28 1.15 -5.65
N GLY A 51 -6.54 2.45 -5.77
CA GLY A 51 -6.97 3.08 -7.03
C GLY A 51 -5.85 3.10 -8.07
N GLU A 52 -4.64 3.44 -7.62
CA GLU A 52 -3.43 3.47 -8.44
C GLU A 52 -3.09 2.09 -9.04
N LEU A 53 -3.07 1.04 -8.23
CA LEU A 53 -2.86 -0.34 -8.70
C LEU A 53 -3.99 -0.82 -9.61
N LEU A 54 -5.25 -0.45 -9.33
CA LEU A 54 -6.36 -0.76 -10.23
C LEU A 54 -6.16 -0.10 -11.61
N GLN A 55 -5.73 1.16 -11.66
CA GLN A 55 -5.43 1.83 -12.92
C GLN A 55 -4.31 1.14 -13.70
N GLN A 56 -3.25 0.68 -13.01
CA GLN A 56 -2.15 -0.03 -13.68
C GLN A 56 -2.62 -1.35 -14.31
N MET A 57 -3.46 -2.10 -13.61
CA MET A 57 -3.89 -3.44 -14.05
C MET A 57 -5.10 -3.40 -14.97
N ASN A 58 -6.01 -2.44 -14.77
CA ASN A 58 -7.30 -2.35 -15.46
C ASN A 58 -7.75 -0.88 -15.59
N PRO A 59 -7.13 -0.12 -16.51
CA PRO A 59 -7.41 1.32 -16.66
C PRO A 59 -8.85 1.61 -17.09
N ALA A 60 -9.47 0.71 -17.87
CA ALA A 60 -10.86 0.85 -18.27
C ALA A 60 -11.80 0.78 -17.06
N ARG A 61 -11.57 -0.18 -16.15
CA ARG A 61 -12.36 -0.34 -14.94
C ARG A 61 -12.11 0.77 -13.92
N ALA A 62 -10.86 1.19 -13.78
CA ALA A 62 -10.51 2.33 -12.92
C ALA A 62 -11.26 3.59 -13.35
N LYS A 63 -11.27 3.90 -14.65
CA LYS A 63 -12.01 5.04 -15.21
C LYS A 63 -13.51 4.94 -14.93
N GLU A 64 -14.13 3.80 -15.22
CA GLU A 64 -15.57 3.58 -14.99
C GLU A 64 -15.96 3.73 -13.50
N LEU A 65 -15.13 3.21 -12.59
CA LEU A 65 -15.38 3.37 -11.16
C LEU A 65 -15.17 4.80 -10.68
N SER A 66 -14.18 5.49 -11.25
CA SER A 66 -13.88 6.88 -10.90
C SER A 66 -15.03 7.80 -11.26
N GLU A 67 -15.61 7.64 -12.46
CA GLU A 67 -16.80 8.40 -12.87
C GLU A 67 -17.97 8.23 -11.87
N LYS A 68 -18.19 7.00 -11.39
CA LYS A 68 -19.23 6.71 -10.39
C LYS A 68 -18.88 7.25 -9.00
N TYR A 69 -17.60 7.20 -8.62
CA TYR A 69 -17.10 7.69 -7.35
C TYR A 69 -17.20 9.21 -7.25
N VAL A 70 -16.79 9.92 -8.29
CA VAL A 70 -16.91 11.39 -8.39
C VAL A 70 -18.37 11.81 -8.34
N ALA A 71 -19.25 11.16 -9.11
CA ALA A 71 -20.69 11.45 -9.04
C ALA A 71 -21.28 11.20 -7.63
N ALA A 72 -20.81 10.16 -6.92
CA ALA A 72 -21.23 9.90 -5.56
C ALA A 72 -20.75 11.00 -4.59
N LYS A 73 -19.50 11.45 -4.70
CA LYS A 73 -18.94 12.57 -3.92
C LYS A 73 -19.70 13.88 -4.13
N GLU A 74 -20.11 14.16 -5.36
CA GLU A 74 -20.91 15.35 -5.67
C GLU A 74 -22.30 15.29 -5.03
N SER A 75 -22.83 14.08 -4.80
CA SER A 75 -24.16 13.86 -4.21
C SER A 75 -24.20 13.81 -2.68
N GLY A 76 -23.04 13.74 -1.99
CA GLY A 76 -22.97 13.67 -0.52
C GLY A 76 -21.56 13.37 0.02
N ASP A 77 -21.42 13.29 1.36
CA ASP A 77 -20.14 13.01 2.02
C ASP A 77 -19.74 11.54 1.84
N VAL A 78 -18.81 11.30 0.90
CA VAL A 78 -18.22 9.99 0.66
C VAL A 78 -16.87 9.94 1.36
N ASP A 79 -16.80 9.18 2.43
CA ASP A 79 -15.53 8.88 3.10
C ASP A 79 -14.73 7.86 2.28
N PRO A 80 -13.49 8.18 1.84
CA PRO A 80 -12.64 7.26 1.10
C PRO A 80 -12.14 6.07 1.94
N ASN A 81 -12.14 6.19 3.28
CA ASN A 81 -11.65 5.18 4.22
C ASN A 81 -12.75 4.36 4.89
N SER A 82 -14.02 4.76 4.76
CA SER A 82 -15.16 4.01 5.29
C SER A 82 -16.20 3.65 4.21
N GLY A 83 -17.01 2.64 4.51
CA GLY A 83 -18.18 2.30 3.70
C GLY A 83 -17.90 1.51 2.42
N GLU A 84 -18.75 1.76 1.41
CA GLU A 84 -18.83 0.96 0.18
C GLU A 84 -17.63 1.15 -0.75
N TRP A 85 -17.07 2.36 -0.85
CA TRP A 85 -16.13 2.72 -1.92
C TRP A 85 -14.74 2.13 -1.73
N ARG A 86 -14.19 2.18 -0.52
CA ARG A 86 -12.95 1.46 -0.16
C ARG A 86 -13.03 0.00 -0.56
N ASP A 87 -14.08 -0.67 -0.07
CA ASP A 87 -14.36 -2.07 -0.33
C ASP A 87 -14.54 -2.39 -1.82
N ARG A 88 -15.27 -1.53 -2.53
CA ARG A 88 -15.59 -1.71 -3.94
C ARG A 88 -14.35 -1.57 -4.81
N VAL A 89 -13.54 -0.54 -4.59
CA VAL A 89 -12.30 -0.36 -5.34
C VAL A 89 -11.30 -1.46 -5.00
N TYR A 90 -11.15 -1.82 -3.73
CA TYR A 90 -10.31 -2.95 -3.32
C TYR A 90 -10.74 -4.26 -3.99
N LYS A 91 -12.05 -4.59 -3.99
CA LYS A 91 -12.57 -5.81 -4.64
C LYS A 91 -12.27 -5.84 -6.14
N GLU A 92 -12.40 -4.71 -6.83
CA GLU A 92 -12.13 -4.62 -8.28
C GLU A 92 -10.62 -4.65 -8.58
N MET A 93 -9.80 -4.08 -7.71
CA MET A 93 -8.33 -4.21 -7.75
C MET A 93 -7.92 -5.68 -7.58
N VAL A 94 -8.45 -6.39 -6.57
CA VAL A 94 -8.19 -7.82 -6.36
C VAL A 94 -8.64 -8.67 -7.54
N LYS A 95 -9.81 -8.40 -8.13
CA LYS A 95 -10.28 -9.11 -9.33
C LYS A 95 -9.37 -8.91 -10.55
N SER A 96 -8.64 -7.79 -10.58
CA SER A 96 -7.73 -7.45 -11.68
C SER A 96 -6.32 -8.02 -11.48
N LEU A 97 -6.03 -8.62 -10.32
CA LEU A 97 -4.72 -9.21 -10.05
C LEU A 97 -4.46 -10.46 -10.91
N PRO A 98 -3.24 -10.63 -11.44
CA PRO A 98 -2.79 -11.90 -12.00
C PRO A 98 -2.94 -13.05 -11.00
N GLY A 99 -3.30 -14.25 -11.49
CA GLY A 99 -3.55 -15.41 -10.63
C GLY A 99 -2.35 -15.85 -9.76
N SER A 100 -1.13 -15.44 -10.13
CA SER A 100 0.12 -15.66 -9.38
C SER A 100 0.35 -14.70 -8.21
N MET A 101 -0.50 -13.68 -8.06
CA MET A 101 -0.38 -12.63 -7.04
C MET A 101 -1.53 -12.68 -6.04
N MET A 102 -1.30 -12.09 -4.87
CA MET A 102 -2.31 -11.87 -3.83
C MET A 102 -2.10 -10.49 -3.20
N ALA A 103 -3.18 -9.87 -2.74
CA ALA A 103 -3.15 -8.64 -1.94
C ALA A 103 -3.33 -8.97 -0.45
N THR A 104 -2.81 -8.10 0.40
CA THR A 104 -3.23 -7.99 1.80
C THR A 104 -4.57 -7.28 1.90
N ASP A 105 -5.05 -7.11 3.12
CA ASP A 105 -6.23 -6.28 3.36
C ASP A 105 -5.82 -4.80 3.21
N PRO A 106 -6.69 -3.92 2.67
CA PRO A 106 -6.32 -2.52 2.47
C PRO A 106 -6.13 -1.82 3.82
N SER A 107 -5.08 -1.03 3.96
CA SER A 107 -4.78 -0.27 5.18
C SER A 107 -5.86 0.78 5.49
N ASN A 108 -5.91 1.18 6.77
CA ASN A 108 -6.67 2.34 7.23
C ASN A 108 -6.01 3.66 6.84
N ALA A 109 -4.72 3.64 6.48
CA ALA A 109 -4.01 4.76 5.91
C ALA A 109 -4.27 4.88 4.39
N THR A 110 -4.42 6.11 3.96
CA THR A 110 -4.32 6.51 2.55
C THR A 110 -2.92 6.99 2.27
N GLY A 111 -2.43 6.73 1.05
CA GLY A 111 -1.17 7.27 0.57
C GLY A 111 -1.28 7.69 -0.89
N CYS A 112 -0.13 7.83 -1.54
CA CYS A 112 -0.06 8.13 -2.97
C CYS A 112 -0.75 9.45 -3.35
N GLU A 113 -0.61 10.50 -2.52
CA GLU A 113 -1.22 11.82 -2.79
C GLU A 113 -0.76 12.45 -4.12
N GLN A 114 0.42 12.05 -4.60
CA GLN A 114 1.01 12.53 -5.85
C GLN A 114 0.49 11.79 -7.09
N TYR A 115 -0.35 10.77 -6.90
CA TYR A 115 -0.96 10.02 -7.99
C TYR A 115 -1.95 10.90 -8.78
N SER A 116 -1.74 10.97 -10.10
CA SER A 116 -2.49 11.87 -11.00
C SER A 116 -3.50 11.16 -11.92
N GLY A 117 -3.78 9.87 -11.67
CA GLY A 117 -4.76 9.12 -12.45
C GLY A 117 -6.21 9.32 -12.00
N PRO A 118 -7.14 8.44 -12.39
CA PRO A 118 -8.56 8.57 -12.04
C PRO A 118 -8.77 8.65 -10.52
N GLU A 119 -9.64 9.56 -10.10
CA GLU A 119 -9.94 9.76 -8.69
C GLU A 119 -10.68 8.54 -8.12
N LEU A 120 -10.03 7.86 -7.19
CA LEU A 120 -10.49 6.67 -6.49
C LEU A 120 -9.88 6.66 -5.08
N PRO A 121 -10.49 5.97 -4.09
CA PRO A 121 -9.83 5.66 -2.82
C PRO A 121 -8.41 5.09 -3.00
N GLN A 122 -7.45 5.64 -2.26
CA GLN A 122 -6.03 5.32 -2.31
C GLN A 122 -5.52 4.68 -1.01
N ASN A 123 -6.23 3.66 -0.52
CA ASN A 123 -5.77 2.89 0.63
C ASN A 123 -4.47 2.15 0.29
N ILE A 124 -3.51 2.19 1.20
CA ILE A 124 -2.24 1.47 1.04
C ILE A 124 -2.52 -0.03 1.06
N VAL A 125 -1.92 -0.77 0.13
CA VAL A 125 -2.09 -2.21 0.02
C VAL A 125 -0.84 -2.88 -0.53
N PRO A 126 -0.18 -3.71 0.27
CA PRO A 126 0.80 -4.68 -0.21
C PRO A 126 0.20 -5.70 -1.18
N ILE A 127 0.88 -5.91 -2.31
CA ILE A 127 0.64 -7.04 -3.21
C ILE A 127 1.92 -7.88 -3.32
N TYR A 128 1.77 -9.20 -3.40
CA TYR A 128 2.89 -10.14 -3.33
C TYR A 128 2.67 -11.39 -4.18
N ARG A 129 3.75 -12.12 -4.44
CA ARG A 129 3.72 -13.39 -5.19
C ARG A 129 3.28 -14.55 -4.28
N LYS A 130 2.25 -15.31 -4.69
CA LYS A 130 1.64 -16.39 -3.91
C LYS A 130 2.57 -17.51 -3.40
N PRO A 131 3.68 -17.93 -4.06
CA PRO A 131 4.52 -18.98 -3.49
C PRO A 131 5.52 -18.46 -2.45
N ILE A 132 5.70 -17.15 -2.32
CA ILE A 132 6.77 -16.57 -1.51
C ILE A 132 6.33 -16.31 -0.08
N LEU A 133 5.11 -15.82 0.11
CA LEU A 133 4.57 -15.53 1.45
C LEU A 133 3.55 -16.59 1.86
N ASN A 134 3.70 -17.09 3.09
CA ASN A 134 2.76 -17.96 3.75
C ASN A 134 1.72 -17.15 4.56
N ARG A 135 0.84 -17.85 5.28
CA ARG A 135 -0.21 -17.21 6.10
C ARG A 135 0.35 -16.29 7.19
N ASN A 136 1.43 -16.68 7.86
CA ASN A 136 2.04 -15.89 8.92
C ASN A 136 2.69 -14.62 8.34
N ASP A 137 3.35 -14.73 7.19
CA ASP A 137 3.93 -13.56 6.51
C ASP A 137 2.86 -12.56 6.07
N ARG A 138 1.73 -13.06 5.54
CA ARG A 138 0.56 -12.21 5.24
C ARG A 138 0.05 -11.52 6.50
N GLN A 139 0.04 -12.21 7.64
CA GLN A 139 -0.40 -11.62 8.90
C GLN A 139 0.51 -10.47 9.36
N VAL A 140 1.83 -10.57 9.13
CA VAL A 140 2.77 -9.46 9.40
C VAL A 140 2.36 -8.22 8.61
N LEU A 141 2.12 -8.37 7.31
CA LEU A 141 1.70 -7.24 6.47
C LEU A 141 0.36 -6.66 6.94
N ASN A 142 -0.63 -7.52 7.17
CA ASN A 142 -1.95 -7.11 7.65
C ASN A 142 -1.90 -6.39 9.01
N ASN A 143 -0.96 -6.75 9.91
CA ASN A 143 -0.79 -6.08 11.19
C ASN A 143 -0.31 -4.64 11.01
N VAL A 144 0.65 -4.42 10.09
CA VAL A 144 1.11 -3.07 9.72
C VAL A 144 -0.05 -2.29 9.10
N ASP A 145 -0.74 -2.89 8.13
CA ASP A 145 -1.86 -2.25 7.40
C ASP A 145 -3.01 -1.84 8.32
N GLY A 146 -3.34 -2.68 9.30
CA GLY A 146 -4.44 -2.44 10.24
C GLY A 146 -4.12 -1.40 11.31
N LEU A 147 -2.85 -1.29 11.71
CA LEU A 147 -2.41 -0.32 12.71
C LEU A 147 -2.20 1.08 12.11
N LEU A 148 -1.61 1.14 10.92
CA LEU A 148 -1.17 2.40 10.34
C LEU A 148 -2.36 3.28 9.96
N THR A 149 -2.39 4.51 10.49
CA THR A 149 -3.30 5.57 10.05
C THR A 149 -2.58 6.56 9.12
N THR A 150 -3.35 7.37 8.38
CA THR A 150 -2.76 8.45 7.56
C THR A 150 -1.98 9.46 8.42
N SER A 151 -2.43 9.73 9.66
CA SER A 151 -1.71 10.62 10.59
C SER A 151 -0.37 10.01 11.00
N ASP A 152 -0.36 8.73 11.38
CA ASP A 152 0.88 8.03 11.77
C ASP A 152 1.90 8.07 10.64
N LEU A 153 1.47 7.81 9.40
CA LEU A 153 2.36 7.82 8.24
C LEU A 153 2.93 9.23 7.96
N SER A 154 2.10 10.26 8.09
CA SER A 154 2.51 11.66 7.92
C SER A 154 3.52 12.07 9.00
N GLU A 155 3.24 11.75 10.27
CA GLU A 155 4.10 12.06 11.41
C GLU A 155 5.45 11.33 11.32
N LEU A 156 5.44 10.03 11.01
CA LEU A 156 6.67 9.26 10.80
C LEU A 156 7.50 9.82 9.63
N SER A 157 6.84 10.26 8.55
CA SER A 157 7.52 10.86 7.40
C SER A 157 8.17 12.20 7.76
N ALA A 158 7.44 13.08 8.46
CA ALA A 158 7.96 14.37 8.88
C ALA A 158 9.13 14.23 9.87
N GLU A 159 9.03 13.31 10.83
CA GLU A 159 10.11 13.09 11.80
C GLU A 159 11.33 12.40 11.14
N ALA A 160 11.11 11.48 10.19
CA ALA A 160 12.21 10.90 9.40
C ALA A 160 12.97 11.96 8.59
N GLU A 161 12.26 12.92 8.00
CA GLU A 161 12.88 14.06 7.29
C GLU A 161 13.72 14.91 8.25
N LYS A 162 13.15 15.28 9.39
CA LYS A 162 13.82 16.10 10.42
C LYS A 162 15.06 15.41 11.00
N GLN A 163 15.00 14.11 11.26
CA GLN A 163 16.13 13.34 11.79
C GLN A 163 17.10 12.87 10.69
N SER A 164 16.75 13.05 9.41
CA SER A 164 17.48 12.48 8.28
C SER A 164 17.72 10.97 8.40
N SER A 165 16.82 10.25 9.08
CA SER A 165 16.94 8.82 9.38
C SER A 165 15.56 8.18 9.49
N VAL A 166 15.26 7.27 8.54
CA VAL A 166 14.00 6.52 8.54
C VAL A 166 13.98 5.47 9.66
N SER A 167 15.08 4.72 9.81
CA SER A 167 15.15 3.66 10.82
C SER A 167 15.07 4.20 12.26
N ALA A 168 15.58 5.42 12.51
CA ALA A 168 15.51 6.05 13.83
C ALA A 168 14.07 6.35 14.29
N VAL A 169 13.12 6.50 13.36
CA VAL A 169 11.71 6.75 13.67
C VAL A 169 10.85 5.48 13.55
N VAL A 170 11.17 4.60 12.59
CA VAL A 170 10.39 3.38 12.36
C VAL A 170 10.66 2.32 13.41
N ILE A 171 11.91 2.10 13.83
CA ILE A 171 12.23 1.06 14.83
C ILE A 171 11.46 1.29 16.15
N PRO A 172 11.47 2.50 16.75
CA PRO A 172 10.67 2.75 17.96
C PRO A 172 9.16 2.56 17.75
N PHE A 173 8.64 2.87 16.56
CA PHE A 173 7.24 2.65 16.23
C PHE A 173 6.90 1.14 16.19
N ILE A 174 7.76 0.33 15.59
CA ILE A 174 7.60 -1.13 15.53
C ILE A 174 7.64 -1.73 16.94
N GLU A 175 8.63 -1.35 17.76
CA GLU A 175 8.79 -1.82 19.14
C GLU A 175 7.60 -1.44 20.03
N LYS A 176 7.14 -0.18 19.94
CA LYS A 176 6.01 0.34 20.73
C LYS A 176 4.71 -0.42 20.47
N ASN A 177 4.52 -0.92 19.25
CA ASN A 177 3.27 -1.52 18.80
C ASN A 177 3.34 -3.05 18.65
N ASP A 178 4.45 -3.69 19.09
CA ASP A 178 4.66 -5.15 19.02
C ASP A 178 4.44 -5.72 17.60
N LEU A 179 4.91 -4.98 16.59
CA LEU A 179 4.78 -5.35 15.18
C LEU A 179 5.83 -6.37 14.76
#